data_AF-A0A7S2LXS3-F1
#
_entry.id   AF-A0A7S2LXS3-F1
#
_cell.length_a   1.000
_cell.length_b   1.000
_cell.length_c   1.000
_cell.angle_alpha   90.00
_cell.angle_beta   90.00
_cell.angle_gamma   90.00
#
_symmetry.space_group_name_H-M   'P 1'
#
loop_
_entity.id
_entity.type
_entity.pdbx_description
1 polymer ?
#
loop_
_entity_poly.entity_id
_entity_poly.type
_entity_poly.pdbx_seq_one_letter_code
_entity_poly.pdbx_strand_id
1 'polypeptide(L)'
;LRSITLPSAKIVEERAFCDCTALTTISFGKELESIEDEAFGGCTSLQRITIPLKDGIITADNTFQWCKKLVHVDLVEGEVLRDTIDALILDEWRNDMNVE
;
A
#
# COMPACT_ATOMS: atom_id res chain seq x y z
N LEU A 1 -8.08 17.39 2.18
CA LEU A 1 -7.08 16.38 1.78
C LEU A 1 -7.65 15.55 0.64
N ARG A 2 -6.99 15.46 -0.53
CA ARG A 2 -7.53 14.74 -1.72
C ARG A 2 -6.82 13.42 -2.01
N SER A 3 -5.51 13.37 -1.79
CA SER A 3 -4.69 12.18 -1.97
C SER A 3 -3.71 12.07 -0.81
N ILE A 4 -3.37 10.85 -0.44
CA ILE A 4 -2.39 10.53 0.60
C ILE A 4 -1.42 9.49 0.04
N THR A 5 -0.12 9.71 0.23
CA THR A 5 0.92 8.74 -0.05
C THR A 5 1.75 8.55 1.22
N LEU A 6 1.80 7.31 1.71
CA LEU A 6 2.46 6.92 2.96
C LEU A 6 3.52 5.84 2.66
N PRO A 7 4.71 6.24 2.15
CA PRO A 7 5.71 5.29 1.66
C PRO A 7 6.40 4.48 2.76
N SER A 8 6.38 4.97 4.01
CA SER A 8 7.08 4.37 5.15
C SER A 8 6.19 4.18 6.38
N ALA A 9 4.87 4.39 6.24
CA ALA A 9 3.95 4.16 7.35
C ALA A 9 3.84 2.65 7.62
N LYS A 10 4.11 2.28 8.86
CA LYS A 10 3.96 0.90 9.34
C LYS A 10 2.57 0.63 9.87
N ILE A 11 2.05 1.57 10.65
CA ILE A 11 0.76 1.48 11.31
C ILE A 11 -0.04 2.71 10.92
N VAL A 12 -1.30 2.49 10.54
CA VAL A 12 -2.31 3.55 10.47
C VAL A 12 -3.19 3.41 11.69
N GLU A 13 -3.06 4.34 12.61
CA GLU A 13 -3.76 4.31 13.90
C GLU A 13 -5.27 4.46 13.76
N GLU A 14 -5.97 4.06 14.82
CA GLU A 14 -7.42 4.20 14.96
C GLU A 14 -7.88 5.62 14.58
N ARG A 15 -8.86 5.70 13.67
CA ARG A 15 -9.47 6.96 13.19
C ARG A 15 -8.49 7.99 12.58
N ALA A 16 -7.26 7.63 12.24
CA ALA A 16 -6.24 8.58 11.76
C ALA A 16 -6.70 9.49 10.60
N PHE A 17 -7.53 8.96 9.68
CA PHE A 17 -8.13 9.69 8.57
C PHE A 17 -9.66 9.62 8.57
N CYS A 18 -10.27 9.39 9.73
CA CYS A 18 -11.73 9.36 9.86
C CYS A 18 -12.35 10.68 9.35
N ASP A 19 -13.49 10.58 8.67
CA ASP A 19 -14.26 11.68 8.08
C ASP A 19 -13.48 12.59 7.11
N CYS A 20 -12.40 12.09 6.52
CA CYS A 20 -11.71 12.75 5.41
C CYS A 20 -12.56 12.67 4.13
N THR A 21 -13.71 13.34 4.10
CA THR A 21 -14.74 13.26 3.04
C THR A 21 -14.26 13.77 1.68
N ALA A 22 -13.17 14.52 1.62
CA ALA A 22 -12.55 14.98 0.38
C ALA A 22 -11.45 14.02 -0.16
N LEU A 23 -11.06 13.01 0.62
CA LEU A 23 -10.01 12.05 0.26
C LEU A 23 -10.55 11.13 -0.83
N THR A 24 -9.77 10.99 -1.90
CA THR A 24 -10.15 10.22 -3.10
C THR A 24 -9.22 9.04 -3.35
N THR A 25 -7.95 9.16 -2.95
CA THR A 25 -6.89 8.19 -3.23
C THR A 25 -5.95 8.03 -2.04
N ILE A 26 -5.57 6.79 -1.75
CA ILE A 26 -4.57 6.44 -0.72
C ILE A 26 -3.57 5.46 -1.33
N SER A 27 -2.28 5.67 -1.07
CA SER A 27 -1.22 4.73 -1.44
C SER A 27 -0.29 4.48 -0.27
N PHE A 28 -0.07 3.21 0.06
CA PHE A 28 0.90 2.79 1.07
C PHE A 28 2.18 2.24 0.45
N GLY A 29 3.27 2.35 1.17
CA GLY A 29 4.53 1.67 0.84
C GLY A 29 4.65 0.31 1.53
N LYS A 30 5.72 -0.41 1.19
CA LYS A 30 6.00 -1.81 1.61
C LYS A 30 6.11 -2.03 3.12
N GLU A 31 6.36 -0.96 3.87
CA GLU A 31 6.54 -1.02 5.32
C GLU A 31 5.22 -1.19 6.07
N LEU A 32 4.06 -1.10 5.40
CA LEU A 32 2.77 -1.28 6.03
C LEU A 32 2.64 -2.65 6.70
N GLU A 33 2.16 -2.64 7.94
CA GLU A 33 1.97 -3.80 8.81
C GLU A 33 0.52 -3.85 9.32
N SER A 34 -0.07 -2.72 9.70
CA SER A 34 -1.41 -2.67 10.28
C SER A 34 -2.20 -1.43 9.86
N ILE A 35 -3.51 -1.62 9.67
CA ILE A 35 -4.50 -0.55 9.55
C ILE A 35 -5.57 -0.79 10.62
N GLU A 36 -5.64 0.11 11.59
CA GLU A 36 -6.49 -0.04 12.77
C GLU A 36 -7.96 0.36 12.50
N ASP A 37 -8.79 0.26 13.54
CA ASP A 37 -10.23 0.42 13.44
C ASP A 37 -10.63 1.84 13.00
N GLU A 38 -11.63 1.91 12.13
CA GLU A 38 -12.13 3.18 11.55
C GLU A 38 -11.05 4.12 10.98
N ALA A 39 -9.83 3.64 10.68
CA ALA A 39 -8.73 4.48 10.18
C ALA A 39 -9.14 5.35 8.97
N PHE A 40 -10.03 4.83 8.12
CA PHE A 40 -10.64 5.54 6.99
C PHE A 40 -12.17 5.60 7.07
N GLY A 41 -12.73 5.43 8.28
CA GLY A 41 -14.16 5.54 8.52
C GLY A 41 -14.72 6.86 8.00
N GLY A 42 -15.85 6.85 7.29
CA GLY A 42 -16.49 8.09 6.81
C GLY A 42 -15.78 8.77 5.62
N CYS A 43 -14.76 8.16 5.01
CA CYS A 43 -14.12 8.69 3.79
C CYS A 43 -15.01 8.50 2.55
N THR A 44 -16.11 9.25 2.49
CA THR A 44 -17.19 9.09 1.50
C THR A 44 -16.79 9.36 0.05
N SER A 45 -15.67 10.02 -0.20
CA SER A 45 -15.13 10.24 -1.55
C SER A 45 -14.00 9.30 -1.95
N LEU A 46 -13.57 8.41 -1.05
CA LEU A 46 -12.46 7.50 -1.31
C LEU A 46 -12.87 6.52 -2.41
N GLN A 47 -12.09 6.46 -3.48
CA GLN A 47 -12.39 5.66 -4.68
C GLN A 47 -11.38 4.55 -4.89
N ARG A 48 -10.11 4.82 -4.60
CA ARG A 48 -8.99 3.92 -4.85
C ARG A 48 -8.06 3.88 -3.65
N ILE A 49 -7.63 2.66 -3.32
CA ILE A 49 -6.60 2.41 -2.33
C ILE A 49 -5.56 1.48 -2.92
N THR A 50 -4.28 1.77 -2.67
CA THR A 50 -3.15 0.94 -3.08
C THR A 50 -2.46 0.40 -1.83
N ILE A 51 -2.52 -0.92 -1.65
CA ILE A 51 -1.98 -1.64 -0.49
C ILE A 51 -0.85 -2.55 -0.97
N PRO A 52 0.29 -2.65 -0.27
CA PRO A 52 1.32 -3.62 -0.59
C PRO A 52 0.80 -5.05 -0.43
N LEU A 53 1.14 -5.94 -1.36
CA LEU A 53 0.91 -7.36 -1.23
C LEU A 53 1.97 -7.91 -0.26
N LYS A 54 1.55 -8.09 1.00
CA LYS A 54 2.40 -8.61 2.07
C LYS A 54 1.57 -9.52 2.96
N ASP A 55 2.12 -10.69 3.26
CA ASP A 55 1.48 -11.62 4.17
C ASP A 55 1.39 -10.99 5.57
N GLY A 56 0.20 -11.10 6.19
CA GLY A 56 -0.01 -10.68 7.57
C GLY A 56 -0.32 -9.20 7.77
N ILE A 57 -0.71 -8.44 6.74
CA ILE A 57 -1.31 -7.11 6.98
C ILE A 57 -2.59 -7.30 7.77
N ILE A 58 -2.65 -6.66 8.94
CA ILE A 58 -3.82 -6.70 9.82
C ILE A 58 -4.71 -5.51 9.47
N THR A 59 -5.94 -5.77 9.03
CA THR A 59 -6.97 -4.75 8.83
C THR A 59 -8.14 -5.01 9.76
N ALA A 60 -8.61 -3.99 10.47
CA ALA A 60 -9.81 -4.08 11.28
C ALA A 60 -11.09 -4.12 10.42
N ASP A 61 -12.17 -4.71 10.95
CA ASP A 61 -13.42 -4.89 10.22
C ASP A 61 -14.08 -3.56 9.81
N ASN A 62 -13.90 -2.48 10.58
CA ASN A 62 -14.49 -1.17 10.27
C ASN A 62 -13.50 -0.18 9.62
N THR A 63 -12.32 -0.61 9.20
CA THR A 63 -11.30 0.29 8.62
C THR A 63 -11.86 1.19 7.51
N PHE A 64 -12.74 0.66 6.64
CA PHE A 64 -13.37 1.40 5.53
C PHE A 64 -14.87 1.63 5.74
N GLN A 65 -15.34 1.68 6.99
CA GLN A 65 -16.75 1.89 7.27
C GLN A 65 -17.24 3.17 6.60
N TRP A 66 -18.42 3.12 5.97
CA TRP A 66 -19.02 4.26 5.25
C TRP A 66 -18.23 4.80 4.05
N CYS A 67 -17.19 4.10 3.56
CA CYS A 67 -16.51 4.41 2.29
C CYS A 67 -17.35 3.99 1.08
N LYS A 68 -18.47 4.67 0.85
CA LYS A 68 -19.50 4.29 -0.15
C LYS A 68 -19.02 4.33 -1.61
N LYS A 69 -17.90 5.00 -1.88
CA LYS A 69 -17.35 5.16 -3.24
C LYS A 69 -16.10 4.31 -3.49
N LEU A 70 -15.66 3.52 -2.51
CA LEU A 70 -14.48 2.68 -2.66
C LEU A 70 -14.81 1.56 -3.65
N VAL A 71 -14.23 1.64 -4.84
CA VAL A 71 -14.51 0.71 -5.95
C VAL A 71 -13.28 -0.06 -6.38
N HIS A 72 -12.08 0.44 -6.07
CA HIS A 72 -10.82 -0.17 -6.50
C HIS A 72 -9.86 -0.32 -5.34
N VAL A 73 -9.33 -1.54 -5.21
CA VAL A 73 -8.23 -1.90 -4.32
C VAL A 73 -7.13 -2.45 -5.21
N ASP A 74 -6.03 -1.70 -5.33
CA ASP A 74 -4.86 -2.14 -6.07
C ASP A 74 -3.88 -2.81 -5.09
N LEU A 75 -3.45 -4.01 -5.43
CA LEU A 75 -2.41 -4.73 -4.69
C LEU A 75 -1.11 -4.58 -5.46
N VAL A 76 -0.07 -4.05 -4.81
CA VAL A 76 1.26 -3.91 -5.41
C VAL A 76 2.21 -4.91 -4.78
N GLU A 77 2.75 -5.84 -5.57
CA GLU A 77 3.89 -6.65 -5.12
C GLU A 77 5.02 -5.69 -4.74
N GLY A 78 5.54 -5.86 -3.52
CA GLY A 78 6.64 -5.05 -3.04
C GLY A 78 7.78 -5.08 -4.05
N GLU A 79 8.41 -3.94 -4.29
CA GLU A 79 9.51 -3.77 -5.25
C GLU A 79 10.71 -4.72 -5.04
N VAL A 80 10.70 -5.51 -3.96
CA VAL A 80 11.64 -6.60 -3.70
C VAL A 80 11.72 -7.57 -4.88
N LEU A 81 10.63 -7.88 -5.58
CA LEU A 81 10.71 -8.77 -6.77
C LEU A 81 11.45 -8.09 -7.93
N ARG A 82 11.27 -6.79 -8.15
CA ARG A 82 11.98 -6.06 -9.20
C ARG A 82 13.46 -5.93 -8.88
N ASP A 83 13.79 -5.54 -7.65
CA ASP A 83 15.19 -5.42 -7.22
C ASP A 83 15.90 -6.79 -7.21
N THR A 84 15.19 -7.86 -6.83
CA THR A 84 15.74 -9.23 -6.84
C THR A 84 15.88 -9.77 -8.27
N ILE A 85 14.92 -9.50 -9.14
CA ILE A 85 15.00 -9.87 -10.56
C ILE A 85 16.11 -9.09 -11.26
N ASP A 86 16.21 -7.77 -11.02
CA ASP A 86 17.27 -6.94 -11.59
C ASP A 86 18.65 -7.35 -11.05
N ALA A 87 18.76 -7.71 -9.76
CA ALA A 87 20.00 -8.25 -9.18
C ALA A 87 20.37 -9.63 -9.76
N LEU A 88 19.41 -10.54 -9.92
CA LEU A 88 19.63 -11.86 -10.55
C LEU A 88 20.05 -11.72 -12.01
N ILE A 89 19.38 -10.84 -12.77
CA ILE A 89 19.72 -10.58 -14.17
C ILE A 89 21.10 -9.92 -14.26
N LEU A 90 21.45 -8.98 -13.38
CA LEU A 90 22.78 -8.34 -13.40
C LEU A 90 23.92 -9.31 -13.05
N ASP A 91 23.72 -10.24 -12.11
CA ASP A 91 24.74 -11.23 -11.75
C ASP A 91 24.96 -12.29 -12.85
N GLU A 92 23.90 -12.70 -13.57
CA GLU A 92 24.02 -13.58 -14.74
C GLU A 92 24.84 -12.92 -15.86
N TRP A 93 24.55 -11.65 -16.18
CA TRP A 93 25.30 -10.91 -17.21
C TRP A 93 26.75 -10.63 -16.82
N ARG A 94 27.05 -10.44 -15.53
CA ARG A 94 28.42 -10.23 -15.04
C ARG A 94 29.26 -11.51 -15.08
N ASN A 95 28.65 -12.67 -14.87
CA ASN A 95 29.34 -13.96 -14.97
C ASN A 95 29.59 -14.37 -16.44
N ASP A 96 28.70 -14.02 -17.36
CA ASP A 96 28.89 -14.30 -18.80
C ASP A 96 29.92 -13.35 -19.46
N MET A 97 30.11 -12.14 -18.93
CA MET A 97 31.13 -11.19 -19.43
C MET A 97 32.55 -11.41 -18.85
N ASN A 98 32.76 -12.41 -18.00
CA ASN A 98 34.07 -12.72 -17.43
C ASN A 98 34.65 -14.06 -17.94
N VAL A 99 34.14 -14.55 -19.07
CA VAL A 99 34.66 -15.69 -19.82
C VAL A 99 35.17 -15.21 -21.19
N GLU A 100 36.28 -14.46 -21.17
CA GLU A 100 37.39 -14.43 -22.16
C GLU A 100 38.42 -13.35 -21.81
#